data_AF-A0A8S3XEL5-F1
#
_entry.id   AF-A0A8S3XEL5-F1
#
_cell.length_a   1.000
_cell.length_b   1.000
_cell.length_c   1.000
_cell.angle_alpha   90.00
_cell.angle_beta   90.00
_cell.angle_gamma   90.00
#
_symmetry.space_group_name_H-M   'P 1'
#
loop_
_entity.id
_entity.type
_entity.pdbx_description
1 polymer ?
#
loop_
_entity_poly.entity_id
_entity_poly.type
_entity_poly.pdbx_seq_one_letter_code
_entity_poly.pdbx_strand_id
1 'polypeptide(L)'
;MLYRLTVTTSTKNQYENLSPILTVLNKSARSCRAHRKYLRQEVLPPLRDVSRPPEKGSTLRNQLCRLLTTPVTSIRDLVAEFLFILCKEKVGRMVKYTGFGNAAGHLAQKGLLAGGRGNVEYSSSSEDSDTEEYLEAQPHIDPVVGCTRPPRINPFEGMTEEQKEYEAMKLVNLFDKMVSKGVVKPARVGADGRPQPVEHVLEMREHPPNRPQS
;
A
#
# COMPACT_ATOMS: atom_id res chain seq x y z
N MET A 1 -25.35 -5.95 10.22
CA MET A 1 -23.89 -5.74 10.21
C MET A 1 -23.50 -4.27 10.22
N LEU A 2 -24.08 -3.44 9.34
CA LEU A 2 -23.78 -1.99 9.26
C LEU A 2 -23.90 -1.23 10.60
N TYR A 3 -24.95 -1.47 11.39
CA TYR A 3 -25.17 -0.82 12.68
C TYR A 3 -24.13 -1.18 13.77
N ARG A 4 -23.49 -2.36 13.69
CA ARG A 4 -22.48 -2.80 14.67
C ARG A 4 -21.07 -2.29 14.36
N LEU A 5 -20.82 -1.83 13.14
CA LEU A 5 -19.51 -1.28 12.74
C LEU A 5 -19.44 0.25 12.86
N THR A 6 -20.57 0.92 13.05
CA THR A 6 -20.60 2.32 13.54
C THR A 6 -20.28 2.40 15.04
N VAL A 7 -20.56 1.34 15.81
CA VAL A 7 -20.21 1.21 17.24
C VAL A 7 -18.82 0.56 17.40
N THR A 8 -17.78 1.16 16.83
CA THR A 8 -16.38 0.74 17.06
C THR A 8 -15.42 1.90 17.33
N THR A 9 -15.94 3.00 17.90
CA THR A 9 -15.10 4.00 18.58
C THR A 9 -14.74 3.59 20.01
N SER A 10 -15.38 2.54 20.55
CA SER A 10 -14.95 1.91 21.80
C SER A 10 -13.98 0.76 21.46
N THR A 11 -12.73 0.88 21.91
CA THR A 11 -11.73 -0.21 21.85
C THR A 11 -12.08 -1.36 22.80
N LYS A 12 -13.01 -1.13 23.74
CA LYS A 12 -13.51 -2.15 24.66
C LYS A 12 -14.32 -3.19 23.88
N ASN A 13 -13.97 -4.47 24.04
CA ASN A 13 -14.64 -5.64 23.50
C ASN A 13 -14.65 -5.74 21.95
N GLN A 14 -13.77 -5.03 21.24
CA GLN A 14 -13.64 -5.19 19.78
C GLN A 14 -13.28 -6.62 19.40
N TYR A 15 -12.36 -7.24 20.14
CA TYR A 15 -11.94 -8.61 19.91
C TYR A 15 -13.10 -9.60 20.05
N GLU A 16 -13.81 -9.56 21.19
CA GLU A 16 -14.92 -10.47 21.49
C GLU A 16 -16.06 -10.36 20.47
N ASN A 17 -16.36 -9.14 20.02
CA ASN A 17 -17.45 -8.90 19.08
C ASN A 17 -17.11 -9.25 17.63
N LEU A 18 -15.88 -8.97 17.19
CA LEU A 18 -15.50 -9.10 15.78
C LEU A 18 -14.79 -10.42 15.46
N SER A 19 -14.01 -10.97 16.39
CA SER A 19 -13.19 -12.17 16.13
C SER A 19 -14.03 -13.38 15.69
N PRO A 20 -15.14 -13.75 16.38
CA PRO A 20 -15.95 -14.89 15.95
C PRO A 20 -16.57 -14.68 14.56
N ILE A 21 -17.05 -13.46 14.29
CA ILE A 21 -17.68 -13.09 13.02
C ILE A 21 -16.67 -13.20 11.89
N LEU A 22 -15.51 -12.55 12.02
CA LEU A 22 -14.46 -12.55 11.01
C LEU A 22 -13.89 -13.95 10.78
N THR A 23 -13.76 -14.76 11.84
CA THR A 23 -13.31 -16.15 11.74
C THR A 23 -14.27 -16.99 10.89
N VAL A 24 -15.58 -16.88 11.13
CA VAL A 24 -16.60 -17.59 10.35
C VAL A 24 -16.61 -17.10 8.90
N LEU A 25 -16.54 -15.79 8.68
CA LEU A 25 -16.49 -15.20 7.33
C LEU A 25 -15.25 -15.66 6.55
N ASN A 26 -14.08 -15.72 7.19
CA ASN A 26 -12.84 -16.23 6.60
C ASN A 26 -12.99 -17.68 6.16
N LYS A 27 -13.44 -18.56 7.06
CA LYS A 27 -13.65 -19.98 6.74
C LYS A 27 -14.69 -20.15 5.63
N SER A 28 -15.80 -19.43 5.72
CA SER A 28 -16.89 -19.49 4.74
C SER A 28 -16.46 -19.02 3.35
N ALA A 29 -15.75 -17.88 3.26
CA ALA A 29 -15.25 -17.34 1.99
C ALA A 29 -14.13 -18.20 1.39
N ARG A 30 -13.32 -18.88 2.21
CA ARG A 30 -12.29 -19.80 1.71
C ARG A 30 -12.93 -21.07 1.15
N SER A 31 -13.87 -21.68 1.88
CA SER A 31 -14.46 -22.97 1.53
C SER A 31 -15.54 -22.90 0.44
N CYS A 32 -16.32 -21.81 0.36
CA CYS A 32 -17.43 -21.70 -0.58
C CYS A 32 -17.23 -20.56 -1.58
N ARG A 33 -17.13 -20.90 -2.88
CA ARG A 33 -17.00 -19.92 -3.98
C ARG A 33 -18.17 -18.94 -4.02
N ALA A 34 -19.40 -19.43 -3.86
CA ALA A 34 -20.61 -18.60 -3.91
C ALA A 34 -20.60 -17.55 -2.78
N HIS A 35 -20.25 -17.97 -1.55
CA HIS A 35 -20.12 -17.05 -0.42
C HIS A 35 -19.02 -16.02 -0.67
N ARG A 36 -17.85 -16.43 -1.17
CA ARG A 36 -16.77 -15.50 -1.50
C ARG A 36 -17.21 -14.46 -2.53
N LYS A 37 -17.90 -14.88 -3.59
CA LYS A 37 -18.39 -13.97 -4.64
C LYS A 37 -19.41 -12.96 -4.08
N TYR A 38 -20.36 -13.44 -3.30
CA TYR A 38 -21.34 -12.58 -2.63
C TYR A 38 -20.67 -11.57 -1.68
N LEU A 39 -19.82 -12.05 -0.77
CA LEU A 39 -19.08 -11.19 0.16
C LEU A 39 -18.16 -10.21 -0.59
N ARG A 40 -17.58 -10.62 -1.71
CA ARG A 40 -16.74 -9.77 -2.54
C ARG A 40 -17.54 -8.63 -3.19
N GLN A 41 -18.79 -8.87 -3.59
CA GLN A 41 -19.69 -7.84 -4.13
C GLN A 41 -20.11 -6.83 -3.06
N GLU A 42 -20.46 -7.33 -1.86
CA GLU A 42 -20.88 -6.48 -0.74
C GLU A 42 -19.72 -5.66 -0.12
N VAL A 43 -18.56 -6.28 0.07
CA VAL A 43 -17.44 -5.66 0.80
C VAL A 43 -16.56 -4.80 -0.09
N LEU A 44 -16.27 -5.26 -1.32
CA LEU A 44 -15.30 -4.61 -2.21
C LEU A 44 -15.92 -4.26 -3.58
N PRO A 45 -17.08 -3.58 -3.67
CA PRO A 45 -17.70 -3.30 -4.96
C PRO A 45 -16.73 -2.63 -5.95
N PRO A 46 -16.93 -2.78 -7.27
CA PRO A 46 -16.09 -2.12 -8.28
C PRO A 46 -15.83 -0.65 -7.94
N LEU A 47 -14.56 -0.25 -8.01
CA LEU A 47 -14.14 1.09 -7.57
C LEU A 47 -14.60 2.10 -8.61
N ARG A 48 -15.34 3.13 -8.20
CA ARG A 48 -15.68 4.27 -9.05
C ARG A 48 -14.94 5.53 -8.61
N ASP A 49 -15.10 5.88 -7.33
CA ASP A 49 -14.39 6.99 -6.72
C ASP A 49 -13.13 6.51 -5.99
N VAL A 50 -11.99 7.01 -6.45
CA VAL A 50 -10.64 6.80 -5.87
C VAL A 50 -9.99 8.12 -5.42
N SER A 51 -10.76 9.19 -5.24
CA SER A 51 -10.26 10.49 -4.77
C SER A 51 -9.84 10.49 -3.30
N ARG A 52 -10.39 9.56 -2.50
CA ARG A 52 -10.16 9.47 -1.05
C ARG A 52 -9.44 8.18 -0.69
N PRO A 53 -8.57 8.22 0.34
CA PRO A 53 -7.92 7.02 0.87
C PRO A 53 -8.91 5.91 1.23
N PRO A 54 -8.55 4.62 1.05
CA PRO A 54 -9.41 3.48 1.31
C PRO A 54 -10.00 3.41 2.72
N GLU A 55 -9.31 3.93 3.73
CA GLU A 55 -9.76 3.98 5.13
C GLU A 55 -10.70 5.16 5.44
N LYS A 56 -10.85 6.12 4.53
CA LYS A 56 -11.76 7.27 4.71
C LYS A 56 -13.10 7.02 4.04
N GLY A 57 -14.18 7.02 4.83
CA GLY A 57 -15.57 6.85 4.36
C GLY A 57 -16.41 5.99 5.29
N SER A 58 -17.68 5.79 4.93
CA SER A 58 -18.68 5.08 5.73
C SER A 58 -18.99 3.67 5.24
N THR A 59 -18.45 3.24 4.09
CA THR A 59 -18.71 1.91 3.53
C THR A 59 -18.03 0.82 4.36
N LEU A 60 -18.48 -0.43 4.17
CA LEU A 60 -17.88 -1.61 4.80
C LEU A 60 -16.40 -1.75 4.43
N ARG A 61 -16.04 -1.49 3.16
CA ARG A 61 -14.63 -1.41 2.72
C ARG A 61 -13.85 -0.46 3.60
N ASN A 62 -14.35 0.76 3.80
CA ASN A 62 -13.63 1.79 4.54
C ASN A 62 -13.46 1.42 6.02
N GLN A 63 -14.49 0.84 6.63
CA GLN A 63 -14.45 0.36 8.00
C GLN A 63 -13.40 -0.75 8.17
N LEU A 64 -13.38 -1.73 7.28
CA LEU A 64 -12.37 -2.81 7.31
C LEU A 64 -10.96 -2.28 7.02
N CYS A 65 -10.79 -1.33 6.10
CA CYS A 65 -9.49 -0.70 5.85
C CYS A 65 -8.96 0.04 7.08
N ARG A 66 -9.81 0.72 7.87
CA ARG A 66 -9.41 1.30 9.17
C ARG A 66 -8.95 0.25 10.17
N LEU A 67 -9.55 -0.94 10.16
CA LEU A 67 -9.13 -2.03 11.03
C LEU A 67 -7.80 -2.66 10.61
N LEU A 68 -7.28 -2.40 9.40
CA LEU A 68 -5.92 -2.82 9.02
C LEU A 68 -4.82 -2.08 9.81
N THR A 69 -5.14 -0.91 10.37
CA THR A 69 -4.22 -0.09 11.15
C THR A 69 -4.60 -0.03 12.64
N THR A 70 -5.45 -0.94 13.12
CA THR A 70 -5.80 -1.02 14.55
C THR A 70 -4.62 -1.54 15.38
N PRO A 71 -4.45 -1.09 16.65
CA PRO A 71 -3.45 -1.67 17.55
C PRO A 71 -3.80 -3.11 17.98
N VAL A 72 -5.06 -3.54 17.84
CA VAL A 72 -5.49 -4.91 18.18
C VAL A 72 -5.09 -5.89 17.07
N THR A 73 -3.88 -6.43 17.18
CA THR A 73 -3.24 -7.27 16.14
C THR A 73 -4.10 -8.46 15.71
N SER A 74 -4.79 -9.13 16.64
CA SER A 74 -5.65 -10.27 16.32
C SER A 74 -6.81 -9.89 15.39
N ILE A 75 -7.43 -8.72 15.56
CA ILE A 75 -8.47 -8.22 14.66
C ILE A 75 -7.88 -7.77 13.34
N ARG A 76 -6.77 -7.03 13.37
CA ARG A 76 -6.05 -6.62 12.17
C ARG A 76 -5.76 -7.81 11.26
N ASP A 77 -5.21 -8.88 11.84
CA ASP A 77 -4.77 -10.06 11.09
C ASP A 77 -5.97 -10.81 10.51
N LEU A 78 -7.07 -10.93 11.26
CA LEU A 78 -8.34 -11.52 10.77
C LEU A 78 -8.95 -10.72 9.61
N VAL A 79 -8.95 -9.38 9.71
CA VAL A 79 -9.45 -8.49 8.65
C VAL A 79 -8.57 -8.54 7.42
N ALA A 80 -7.25 -8.52 7.59
CA ALA A 80 -6.31 -8.59 6.49
C ALA A 80 -6.44 -9.92 5.72
N GLU A 81 -6.53 -11.04 6.44
CA GLU A 81 -6.78 -12.35 5.84
C GLU A 81 -8.13 -12.37 5.10
N PHE A 82 -9.18 -11.77 5.66
CA PHE A 82 -10.49 -11.68 5.02
C PHE A 82 -10.44 -10.93 3.69
N LEU A 83 -9.88 -9.73 3.69
CA LEU A 83 -9.74 -8.92 2.49
C LEU A 83 -8.86 -9.63 1.45
N PHE A 84 -7.81 -10.33 1.87
CA PHE A 84 -6.94 -11.08 0.98
C PHE A 84 -7.66 -12.26 0.32
N ILE A 85 -8.46 -13.02 1.07
CA ILE A 85 -9.32 -14.10 0.54
C ILE A 85 -10.32 -13.54 -0.49
N LEU A 86 -10.99 -12.43 -0.19
CA LEU A 86 -11.91 -11.78 -1.14
C LEU A 86 -11.18 -11.32 -2.41
N CYS A 87 -9.92 -10.93 -2.29
CA CYS A 87 -9.04 -10.58 -3.41
C CYS A 87 -8.45 -11.80 -4.15
N LYS A 88 -8.93 -13.02 -3.86
CA LYS A 88 -8.39 -14.29 -4.41
C LYS A 88 -6.89 -14.45 -4.13
N GLU A 89 -6.44 -13.94 -2.98
CA GLU A 89 -5.03 -13.96 -2.55
C GLU A 89 -4.05 -13.37 -3.58
N LYS A 90 -4.50 -12.39 -4.37
CA LYS A 90 -3.66 -11.64 -5.32
C LYS A 90 -3.23 -10.31 -4.73
N VAL A 91 -1.92 -10.07 -4.65
CA VAL A 91 -1.37 -8.85 -4.06
C VAL A 91 -1.87 -7.61 -4.78
N GLY A 92 -1.83 -7.58 -6.11
CA GLY A 92 -2.29 -6.42 -6.89
C GLY A 92 -3.77 -6.07 -6.65
N ARG A 93 -4.63 -7.08 -6.46
CA ARG A 93 -6.04 -6.86 -6.13
C ARG A 93 -6.21 -6.30 -4.73
N MET A 94 -5.48 -6.84 -3.75
CA MET A 94 -5.52 -6.30 -2.39
C MET A 94 -5.09 -4.84 -2.37
N VAL A 95 -3.93 -4.53 -2.98
CA VAL A 95 -3.40 -3.16 -3.08
C VAL A 95 -4.37 -2.21 -3.76
N LYS A 96 -5.03 -2.62 -4.87
CA LYS A 96 -6.08 -1.81 -5.52
C LYS A 96 -7.19 -1.39 -4.55
N TYR A 97 -7.63 -2.28 -3.66
CA TYR A 97 -8.78 -2.03 -2.78
C TYR A 97 -8.42 -1.40 -1.44
N THR A 98 -7.21 -1.63 -0.94
CA THR A 98 -6.81 -1.23 0.42
C THR A 98 -5.71 -0.18 0.45
N GLY A 99 -4.96 0.01 -0.64
CA GLY A 99 -3.69 0.71 -0.64
C GLY A 99 -2.57 -0.17 -0.04
N PHE A 100 -1.36 -0.03 -0.56
CA PHE A 100 -0.21 -0.82 -0.12
C PHE A 100 0.18 -0.49 1.33
N GLY A 101 0.08 0.77 1.77
CA GLY A 101 0.38 1.15 3.15
C GLY A 101 -0.45 0.38 4.18
N ASN A 102 -1.75 0.24 3.94
CA ASN A 102 -2.65 -0.53 4.81
C ASN A 102 -2.40 -2.05 4.71
N ALA A 103 -2.00 -2.56 3.54
CA ALA A 103 -1.75 -3.98 3.31
C ALA A 103 -0.34 -4.46 3.72
N ALA A 104 0.63 -3.54 3.81
CA ALA A 104 2.05 -3.86 3.91
C ALA A 104 2.38 -4.81 5.05
N GLY A 105 1.79 -4.61 6.23
CA GLY A 105 2.02 -5.48 7.40
C GLY A 105 1.62 -6.93 7.13
N HIS A 106 0.47 -7.15 6.49
CA HIS A 106 -0.01 -8.48 6.14
C HIS A 106 0.81 -9.12 5.02
N LEU A 107 1.17 -8.32 4.00
CA LEU A 107 2.02 -8.78 2.90
C LEU A 107 3.42 -9.15 3.40
N ALA A 108 3.99 -8.39 4.34
CA ALA A 108 5.25 -8.71 5.00
C ALA A 108 5.18 -10.04 5.75
N GLN A 109 4.13 -10.25 6.54
CA GLN A 109 3.93 -11.49 7.30
C GLN A 109 3.82 -12.72 6.38
N LYS A 110 3.27 -12.57 5.17
CA LYS A 110 3.18 -13.64 4.16
C LYS A 110 4.40 -13.74 3.24
N GLY A 111 5.40 -12.86 3.37
CA GLY A 111 6.57 -12.84 2.47
C GLY A 111 6.25 -12.38 1.04
N LEU A 112 5.18 -11.60 0.85
CA LEU A 112 4.64 -11.18 -0.45
C LEU A 112 4.89 -9.69 -0.77
N LEU A 113 5.86 -9.05 -0.11
CA LEU A 113 6.19 -7.63 -0.35
C LEU A 113 6.71 -7.36 -1.76
N ALA A 114 7.40 -8.34 -2.37
CA ALA A 114 7.84 -8.26 -3.76
C ALA A 114 6.70 -8.51 -4.77
N GLY A 115 5.46 -8.67 -4.31
CA GLY A 115 4.30 -9.01 -5.13
C GLY A 115 4.04 -10.52 -5.20
N GLY A 116 3.19 -10.91 -6.14
CA GLY A 116 2.84 -12.31 -6.39
C GLY A 116 1.42 -12.70 -5.97
N ARG A 117 1.26 -14.00 -5.67
CA ARG A 117 -0.01 -14.65 -5.31
C ARG A 117 0.21 -15.53 -4.08
N GLY A 118 -0.81 -15.69 -3.26
CA GLY A 118 -0.81 -16.68 -2.18
C GLY A 118 -0.71 -18.12 -2.72
N ASN A 119 -0.53 -19.08 -1.80
CA ASN A 119 -0.31 -20.48 -2.13
C ASN A 119 -1.58 -21.20 -2.65
N VAL A 120 -2.75 -20.57 -2.57
CA VAL A 120 -4.02 -21.17 -2.96
C VAL A 120 -4.36 -20.85 -4.41
N GLU A 121 -4.65 -21.88 -5.21
CA GLU A 121 -5.13 -21.70 -6.58
C GLU A 121 -6.62 -21.37 -6.62
N TYR A 122 -6.94 -20.22 -7.20
CA TYR A 122 -8.31 -19.78 -7.48
C TYR A 122 -8.60 -19.84 -8.97
N SER A 123 -9.86 -20.12 -9.35
CA SER A 123 -10.25 -20.14 -10.76
C SER A 123 -9.83 -18.87 -11.50
N SER A 124 -9.27 -19.04 -12.69
CA SER A 124 -8.72 -17.98 -13.54
C SER A 124 -9.75 -16.96 -14.02
N SER A 125 -11.05 -17.26 -13.96
CA SER A 125 -12.14 -16.34 -14.34
C SER A 125 -12.06 -15.04 -13.53
N SER A 126 -11.32 -14.05 -14.03
CA SER A 126 -11.27 -12.71 -13.50
C SER A 126 -12.62 -12.08 -13.80
N GLU A 127 -13.43 -11.91 -12.76
CA GLU A 127 -14.40 -10.81 -12.79
C GLU A 127 -13.53 -9.56 -12.91
N ASP A 128 -13.60 -8.96 -14.09
CA ASP A 128 -13.04 -7.65 -14.31
C ASP A 128 -13.82 -6.67 -13.42
N SER A 129 -13.08 -5.96 -12.59
CA SER A 129 -13.64 -5.01 -11.62
C SER A 129 -13.18 -3.60 -11.92
N ASP A 130 -12.50 -3.43 -13.06
CA ASP A 130 -12.02 -2.17 -13.54
C ASP A 130 -13.22 -1.47 -14.18
N THR A 131 -13.66 -0.39 -13.55
CA THR A 131 -14.67 0.48 -14.14
C THR A 131 -13.97 1.51 -15.01
N GLU A 132 -14.70 2.13 -15.93
CA GLU A 132 -14.16 3.19 -16.79
C GLU A 132 -13.54 4.32 -15.96
N GLU A 133 -14.22 4.74 -14.89
CA GLU A 133 -13.73 5.80 -13.99
C GLU A 133 -12.44 5.40 -13.26
N TYR A 134 -12.30 4.12 -12.90
CA TYR A 134 -11.07 3.63 -12.27
C TYR A 134 -9.90 3.62 -13.25
N LEU A 135 -10.12 3.21 -14.50
CA LEU A 135 -9.08 3.13 -15.53
C LEU A 135 -8.56 4.53 -15.90
N GLU A 136 -9.43 5.53 -15.98
CA GLU A 136 -9.05 6.93 -16.19
C GLU A 136 -8.20 7.48 -15.04
N ALA A 137 -8.56 7.14 -13.80
CA ALA A 137 -7.84 7.58 -12.62
C ALA A 137 -6.54 6.80 -12.37
N GLN A 138 -6.43 5.56 -12.85
CA GLN A 138 -5.33 4.62 -12.57
C GLN A 138 -3.91 5.20 -12.69
N PRO A 139 -3.57 6.00 -13.73
CA PRO A 139 -2.24 6.60 -13.86
C PRO A 139 -1.88 7.57 -12.74
N HIS A 140 -2.89 8.13 -12.07
CA HIS A 140 -2.75 9.16 -11.04
C HIS A 140 -2.90 8.60 -9.61
N ILE A 141 -3.18 7.30 -9.47
CA ILE A 141 -3.33 6.64 -8.17
C ILE A 141 -1.94 6.38 -7.59
N ASP A 142 -1.70 6.85 -6.37
CA ASP A 142 -0.54 6.41 -5.61
C ASP A 142 -0.83 5.02 -5.01
N PRO A 143 -0.09 3.96 -5.38
CA PRO A 143 -0.32 2.61 -4.87
C PRO A 143 -0.10 2.49 -3.36
N VAL A 144 0.72 3.33 -2.75
CA VAL A 144 0.97 3.36 -1.30
C VAL A 144 -0.29 3.82 -0.56
N VAL A 145 -0.91 4.89 -1.04
CA VAL A 145 -2.09 5.49 -0.40
C VAL A 145 -3.40 4.82 -0.86
N GLY A 146 -3.44 4.30 -2.09
CA GLY A 146 -4.63 3.71 -2.69
C GLY A 146 -5.67 4.75 -3.14
N CYS A 147 -5.26 6.00 -3.36
CA CYS A 147 -6.10 7.07 -3.91
C CYS A 147 -5.31 7.97 -4.86
N THR A 148 -6.02 8.76 -5.67
CA THR A 148 -5.38 9.80 -6.47
C THR A 148 -4.79 10.88 -5.55
N ARG A 149 -3.59 11.36 -5.89
CA ARG A 149 -3.02 12.53 -5.23
C ARG A 149 -3.29 13.77 -6.06
N PRO A 150 -3.52 14.93 -5.43
CA PRO A 150 -3.47 16.18 -6.17
C PRO A 150 -2.10 16.30 -6.86
N PRO A 151 -2.03 17.00 -8.00
CA PRO A 151 -0.75 17.28 -8.66
C PRO A 151 0.24 17.85 -7.64
N ARG A 152 1.48 17.34 -7.66
CA ARG A 152 2.53 17.91 -6.81
C ARG A 152 2.73 19.37 -7.24
N ILE A 153 2.50 20.29 -6.30
CA ILE A 153 2.86 21.69 -6.49
C ILE A 153 4.38 21.74 -6.65
N ASN A 154 4.86 22.48 -7.64
CA ASN A 154 6.29 22.63 -7.84
C ASN A 154 6.85 23.43 -6.65
N PRO A 155 7.75 22.87 -5.82
CA PRO A 155 8.26 23.57 -4.64
C PRO A 155 9.07 24.83 -4.99
N PHE A 156 9.47 24.98 -6.25
CA PHE A 156 10.21 26.14 -6.77
C PHE A 156 9.31 27.20 -7.42
N GLU A 157 8.00 26.99 -7.44
CA GLU A 157 7.04 27.95 -8.00
C GLU A 157 7.05 29.24 -7.16
N GLY A 158 7.26 30.39 -7.80
CA GLY A 158 7.35 31.70 -7.13
C GLY A 158 8.73 32.04 -6.54
N MET A 159 9.74 31.16 -6.64
CA MET A 159 11.12 31.47 -6.24
C MET A 159 11.92 32.11 -7.39
N THR A 160 12.73 33.12 -7.09
CA THR A 160 13.72 33.64 -8.06
C THR A 160 14.87 32.66 -8.24
N GLU A 161 15.67 32.83 -9.29
CA GLU A 161 16.77 31.89 -9.57
C GLU A 161 17.83 31.91 -8.45
N GLU A 162 18.13 33.09 -7.89
CA GLU A 162 19.06 33.24 -6.77
C GLU A 162 18.57 32.50 -5.51
N GLN A 163 17.24 32.50 -5.27
CA GLN A 163 16.65 31.77 -4.16
C GLN A 163 16.75 30.26 -4.36
N LYS A 164 16.56 29.77 -5.59
CA LYS A 164 16.73 28.35 -5.92
C LYS A 164 18.19 27.92 -5.70
N GLU A 165 19.15 28.72 -6.16
CA GLU A 165 20.58 28.45 -5.93
C GLU A 165 20.93 28.43 -4.45
N TYR A 166 20.40 29.37 -3.66
CA TYR A 166 20.63 29.42 -2.22
C TYR A 166 20.10 28.17 -1.48
N GLU A 167 18.87 27.74 -1.77
CA GLU A 167 18.31 26.52 -1.17
C GLU A 167 19.03 25.26 -1.66
N ALA A 168 19.48 25.23 -2.93
CA ALA A 168 20.31 24.14 -3.44
C ALA A 168 21.65 24.05 -2.68
N MET A 169 22.31 25.19 -2.44
CA MET A 169 23.58 25.23 -1.70
C MET A 169 23.39 24.82 -0.23
N LYS A 170 22.27 25.20 0.38
CA LYS A 170 21.90 24.75 1.73
C LYS A 170 21.70 23.24 1.79
N LEU A 171 21.08 22.64 0.77
CA LEU A 171 20.90 21.19 0.67
C LEU A 171 22.23 20.47 0.51
N VAL A 172 23.14 20.98 -0.33
CA VAL A 172 24.51 20.45 -0.47
C VAL A 172 25.25 20.49 0.88
N ASN A 173 25.19 21.62 1.59
CA ASN A 173 25.81 21.76 2.90
C ASN A 173 25.22 20.81 3.96
N LEU A 174 23.92 20.53 3.89
CA LEU A 174 23.29 19.54 4.77
C LEU A 174 23.77 18.12 4.44
N PHE A 175 23.87 17.78 3.16
CA PHE A 175 24.35 16.47 2.72
C PHE A 175 25.81 16.25 3.13
N ASP A 176 26.67 17.24 2.93
CA ASP A 176 28.07 17.22 3.35
C ASP A 176 28.22 17.05 4.88
N LYS A 177 27.37 17.74 5.67
CA LYS A 177 27.30 17.53 7.12
C LYS A 177 26.87 16.12 7.52
N MET A 178 25.96 15.49 6.77
CA MET A 178 25.54 14.11 7.04
C MET A 178 26.61 13.09 6.68
N VAL A 179 27.33 13.32 5.57
CA VAL A 179 28.45 12.46 5.14
C VAL A 179 29.63 12.58 6.09
N SER A 180 30.05 13.80 6.44
CA SER A 180 31.16 14.05 7.38
C SER A 180 30.91 13.50 8.78
N LYS A 181 29.65 13.55 9.26
CA LYS A 181 29.26 12.92 10.54
C LYS A 181 29.07 11.40 10.44
N GLY A 182 29.25 10.80 9.27
CA GLY A 182 29.11 9.37 9.03
C GLY A 182 27.67 8.85 9.09
N VAL A 183 26.67 9.75 9.07
CA VAL A 183 25.24 9.39 9.09
C VAL A 183 24.81 8.77 7.76
N VAL A 184 25.37 9.27 6.65
CA VAL A 184 25.12 8.75 5.30
C VAL A 184 26.46 8.35 4.69
N LYS A 185 26.52 7.17 4.07
CA LYS A 185 27.67 6.72 3.31
C LYS A 185 27.27 6.46 1.85
N PRO A 186 28.06 6.95 0.88
CA PRO A 186 27.87 6.55 -0.51
C PRO A 186 27.96 5.03 -0.64
N ALA A 187 27.08 4.41 -1.43
CA ALA A 187 27.05 2.96 -1.64
C ALA A 187 26.85 2.60 -3.12
N ARG A 188 27.48 1.50 -3.55
CA ARG A 188 27.28 0.87 -4.87
C ARG A 188 26.57 -0.47 -4.70
N VAL A 189 25.91 -0.94 -5.76
CA VAL A 189 25.33 -2.29 -5.76
C VAL A 189 26.43 -3.29 -6.10
N GLY A 190 26.75 -4.20 -5.19
CA GLY A 190 27.69 -5.29 -5.41
C GLY A 190 27.16 -6.33 -6.39
N ALA A 191 28.03 -7.25 -6.85
CA ALA A 191 27.63 -8.36 -7.71
C ALA A 191 26.60 -9.31 -7.08
N ASP A 192 26.49 -9.27 -5.74
CA ASP A 192 25.50 -9.99 -4.94
C ASP A 192 24.15 -9.25 -4.82
N GLY A 193 24.01 -8.10 -5.47
CA GLY A 193 22.82 -7.25 -5.43
C GLY A 193 22.66 -6.45 -4.13
N ARG A 194 23.65 -6.48 -3.22
CA ARG A 194 23.59 -5.77 -1.93
C ARG A 194 24.35 -4.44 -1.99
N PRO A 195 23.91 -3.42 -1.21
CA PRO A 195 24.62 -2.15 -1.14
C PRO A 195 25.96 -2.33 -0.39
N GLN A 196 27.05 -1.92 -1.02
CA GLN A 196 28.41 -1.91 -0.47
C GLN A 196 28.90 -0.45 -0.39
N PRO A 197 29.51 -0.03 0.73
CA PRO A 197 30.01 1.33 0.90
C PRO A 197 31.13 1.62 -0.11
N VAL A 198 31.17 2.88 -0.55
CA VAL A 198 32.16 3.39 -1.50
C VAL A 198 32.99 4.43 -0.76
N GLU A 199 34.32 4.31 -0.80
CA GLU A 199 35.20 5.24 -0.09
C GLU A 199 35.43 6.53 -0.88
N HIS A 200 35.41 6.47 -2.22
CA HIS A 200 35.62 7.63 -3.06
C HIS A 200 34.56 7.78 -4.17
N VAL A 201 34.05 9.00 -4.39
CA VAL A 201 33.00 9.31 -5.38
C VAL A 201 33.38 8.89 -6.82
N LEU A 202 34.67 8.74 -7.10
CA LEU A 202 35.17 8.29 -8.41
C LEU A 202 34.82 6.83 -8.71
N GLU A 203 34.76 5.98 -7.69
CA GLU A 203 34.36 4.57 -7.81
C GLU A 203 32.87 4.40 -8.19
N MET A 204 32.06 5.48 -8.12
CA MET A 204 30.68 5.49 -8.61
C MET A 204 30.57 5.76 -10.12
N ARG A 205 31.61 6.29 -10.78
CA ARG A 205 31.54 6.69 -12.20
C ARG A 205 31.76 5.53 -13.18
N GLU A 206 32.26 4.40 -12.71
CA GLU A 206 32.65 3.30 -13.61
C GLU A 206 31.45 2.59 -14.26
N HIS A 207 30.24 2.73 -13.73
CA HIS A 207 29.02 2.14 -14.30
C HIS A 207 27.89 3.19 -14.39
N PRO A 208 27.74 3.92 -15.53
CA PRO A 208 26.59 4.79 -15.70
C PRO A 208 25.30 3.97 -15.63
N PRO A 209 24.24 4.47 -14.97
CA PRO A 209 22.94 3.81 -15.00
C PRO A 209 22.44 3.79 -16.44
N ASN A 210 22.20 2.60 -16.96
CA ASN A 210 21.56 2.38 -18.26
C ASN A 210 20.11 2.87 -18.13
N ARG A 211 19.86 4.18 -18.27
CA ARG A 211 18.49 4.70 -18.40
C ARG A 211 17.99 4.30 -19.78
N PRO A 212 16.96 3.44 -19.91
CA PRO A 212 16.22 3.39 -21.16
C PRO A 212 15.64 4.80 -21.37
N GLN A 213 16.04 5.43 -22.48
CA GLN A 213 15.38 6.63 -22.96
C GLN A 213 13.96 6.23 -23.38
N SER A 214 12.97 6.79 -22.70
CA SER A 214 11.57 6.80 -23.11
C SER A 214 11.14 8.24 -23.26
#